data_AF-A0A8T7GCC9-F1
#
_entry.id   AF-A0A8T7GCC9-F1
#
_cell.length_a   1.000
_cell.length_b   1.000
_cell.length_c   1.000
_cell.angle_alpha   90.00
_cell.angle_beta   90.00
_cell.angle_gamma   90.00
#
_symmetry.space_group_name_H-M   'P 1'
#
loop_
_entity.id
_entity.type
_entity.pdbx_description
1 polymer ?
#
loop_
_entity_poly.entity_id
_entity_poly.type
_entity_poly.pdbx_seq_one_letter_code
_entity_poly.pdbx_strand_id
1 'polypeptide(L)' 'MTSDTEEERIFRENYVNELKSKRQDAIRDELEEERRKVNQQAMKTPGRRGEQIKNEEIDREIVRRYNMSKNKQ' A
#
# COMPACT_ATOMS: atom_id res chain seq x y z
N MET A 1 16.34 -8.95 6.87
CA MET A 1 15.46 -8.57 5.75
C MET A 1 15.96 -9.34 4.54
N THR A 2 15.15 -10.27 4.03
CA THR A 2 15.46 -10.94 2.77
C THR A 2 15.42 -9.90 1.66
N SER A 3 16.44 -9.90 0.79
CA SER A 3 16.38 -9.14 -0.45
C SER A 3 15.13 -9.59 -1.21
N ASP A 4 14.31 -8.64 -1.64
CA ASP A 4 13.21 -8.93 -2.57
C ASP A 4 13.79 -9.59 -3.84
N THR A 5 13.05 -10.51 -4.44
CA THR A 5 13.39 -11.02 -5.78
C THR A 5 13.14 -9.94 -6.83
N GLU A 6 13.59 -10.17 -8.07
CA GLU A 6 13.32 -9.24 -9.17
C GLU A 6 11.81 -9.08 -9.41
N GLU A 7 11.05 -10.17 -9.36
CA GLU A 7 9.59 -10.15 -9.52
C GLU A 7 8.92 -9.38 -8.39
N GLU A 8 9.39 -9.55 -7.14
CA GLU A 8 8.88 -8.80 -5.99
C GLU A 8 9.19 -7.31 -6.08
N ARG A 9 10.37 -6.95 -6.58
CA ARG A 9 10.73 -5.56 -6.85
C ARG A 9 9.81 -4.94 -7.90
N ILE A 10 9.62 -5.61 -9.04
CA ILE A 10 8.70 -5.15 -10.10
C ILE A 10 7.28 -5.01 -9.56
N PHE A 11 6.82 -6.00 -8.78
CA PHE A 11 5.52 -5.96 -8.14
C PHE A 11 5.38 -4.75 -7.19
N ARG A 12 6.40 -4.51 -6.35
CA ARG A 12 6.44 -3.39 -5.42
C ARG A 12 6.39 -2.05 -6.16
N GLU A 13 7.20 -1.88 -7.22
CA GLU A 13 7.21 -0.66 -8.04
C GLU A 13 5.85 -0.37 -8.68
N ASN A 14 5.23 -1.39 -9.28
CA ASN A 14 3.90 -1.26 -9.87
C ASN A 14 2.85 -0.90 -8.81
N TYR A 15 2.89 -1.55 -7.66
CA TYR A 15 1.92 -1.33 -6.60
C TYR A 15 2.06 0.07 -5.97
N VAL A 16 3.29 0.57 -5.78
CA VAL A 16 3.54 1.95 -5.33
C VAL A 16 2.92 2.96 -6.29
N ASN A 17 3.06 2.75 -7.61
CA ASN A 17 2.45 3.63 -8.60
C ASN A 17 0.92 3.58 -8.55
N GLU A 18 0.34 2.39 -8.36
CA GLU A 18 -1.10 2.23 -8.13
C GLU A 18 -1.57 3.02 -6.90
N LEU A 19 -0.91 2.84 -5.73
CA LEU A 19 -1.27 3.52 -4.48
C LEU A 19 -1.20 5.05 -4.58
N LYS A 20 -0.23 5.59 -5.32
CA LYS A 20 -0.11 7.04 -5.56
C LYS A 20 -1.27 7.60 -6.39
N SER A 21 -1.86 6.79 -7.26
CA SER A 21 -3.00 7.19 -8.09
C SER A 21 -4.35 7.16 -7.36
N LYS A 22 -4.45 6.42 -6.24
CA LYS A 22 -5.69 6.30 -5.46
C LYS A 22 -6.08 7.63 -4.83
N ARG A 23 -7.33 8.04 -5.02
CA ARG A 23 -7.89 9.27 -4.48
C ARG A 23 -8.11 9.18 -2.97
N GLN A 24 -7.95 10.31 -2.31
CA GLN A 24 -8.31 10.48 -0.91
C GLN A 24 -8.92 11.86 -0.77
N ASP A 25 -10.23 11.90 -0.82
CA ASP A 25 -11.04 13.09 -0.60
C ASP A 25 -12.03 12.86 0.54
N ALA A 26 -12.77 13.90 0.94
CA ALA A 26 -13.67 13.82 2.09
C ALA A 26 -14.82 12.83 1.91
N ILE A 27 -15.10 12.41 0.66
CA ILE A 27 -16.23 11.55 0.31
C ILE A 27 -15.75 10.11 0.12
N ARG A 28 -14.56 9.92 -0.44
CA ARG A 28 -13.99 8.62 -0.78
C ARG A 28 -12.50 8.55 -0.50
N ASP A 29 -12.14 7.58 0.33
CA ASP A 29 -10.76 7.21 0.60
C ASP A 29 -10.44 5.87 -0.07
N GLU A 30 -9.96 5.93 -1.31
CA GLU A 30 -9.61 4.73 -2.09
C GLU A 30 -8.39 4.00 -1.50
N LEU A 31 -7.54 4.69 -0.72
CA LEU A 31 -6.41 4.07 -0.04
C LEU A 31 -6.88 3.20 1.14
N GLU A 32 -7.85 3.68 1.91
CA GLU A 32 -8.49 2.90 2.98
C GLU A 32 -9.32 1.74 2.42
N GLU A 33 -10.01 1.93 1.28
CA GLU A 33 -10.66 0.83 0.55
C GLU A 33 -9.67 -0.26 0.15
N GLU A 34 -8.50 0.12 -0.39
CA GLU A 34 -7.44 -0.82 -0.75
C GLU A 34 -6.92 -1.58 0.47
N ARG A 35 -6.66 -0.87 1.58
CA ARG A 35 -6.22 -1.48 2.84
C ARG A 35 -7.20 -2.55 3.32
N ARG A 36 -8.51 -2.28 3.26
CA ARG A 36 -9.54 -3.27 3.62
C ARG A 36 -9.52 -4.49 2.71
N LYS A 37 -9.35 -4.30 1.39
CA LYS A 37 -9.26 -5.41 0.43
C LYS A 37 -8.03 -6.29 0.70
N VAL A 38 -6.87 -5.68 0.95
CA VAL A 38 -5.64 -6.41 1.27
C VAL A 38 -5.79 -7.18 2.58
N ASN A 39 -6.36 -6.58 3.62
CA ASN A 39 -6.65 -7.28 4.88
C ASN A 39 -7.60 -8.46 4.68
N GLN A 40 -8.68 -8.27 3.91
CA GLN A 40 -9.59 -9.36 3.60
C GLN A 40 -8.91 -10.48 2.80
N GLN A 41 -8.02 -10.13 1.89
CA GLN A 41 -7.22 -11.10 1.14
C GLN A 41 -6.28 -11.87 2.07
N ALA A 42 -5.61 -11.19 3.00
CA ALA A 42 -4.71 -11.80 3.97
C ALA A 42 -5.40 -12.78 4.92
N MET A 43 -6.69 -12.58 5.20
CA MET A 43 -7.50 -13.56 5.93
C MET A 43 -7.75 -14.84 5.11
N LYS A 44 -7.77 -14.74 3.77
CA LYS A 44 -7.98 -15.89 2.86
C LYS A 44 -6.68 -16.60 2.51
N THR A 45 -5.59 -15.87 2.32
CA THR A 45 -4.30 -16.41 1.87
C THR A 45 -3.12 -15.98 2.75
N PRO A 46 -3.19 -16.23 4.07
CA PRO A 46 -2.27 -15.67 5.04
C PRO A 46 -0.82 -16.05 4.76
N GLY A 47 0.09 -15.09 4.98
CA GLY A 47 1.53 -15.31 4.95
C GLY A 47 2.15 -15.30 3.56
N ARG A 48 1.38 -15.01 2.50
CA ARG A 48 1.95 -14.85 1.16
C ARG A 48 2.79 -13.59 1.06
N ARG A 49 3.98 -13.72 0.46
CA ARG A 49 4.94 -12.62 0.33
C ARG A 49 4.36 -11.39 -0.38
N GLY A 50 3.56 -11.60 -1.43
CA GLY A 50 2.86 -10.51 -2.11
C GLY A 50 1.90 -9.72 -1.20
N GLU A 51 1.25 -10.37 -0.23
CA GLU A 51 0.39 -9.66 0.74
C GLU A 51 1.19 -8.86 1.75
N GLN A 52 2.34 -9.38 2.18
CA GLN A 52 3.27 -8.63 3.03
C GLN A 52 3.73 -7.36 2.32
N ILE A 53 4.16 -7.48 1.05
CA ILE A 53 4.58 -6.33 0.24
C ILE A 53 3.43 -5.31 0.11
N LYS A 54 2.20 -5.76 -0.15
CA LYS A 54 1.05 -4.85 -0.24
C LYS A 54 0.82 -4.09 1.07
N ASN A 55 0.83 -4.78 2.21
CA ASN A 55 0.67 -4.14 3.52
C ASN A 55 1.80 -3.13 3.79
N GLU A 56 3.05 -3.52 3.54
CA GLU A 56 4.22 -2.64 3.71
C GLU A 56 4.10 -1.35 2.88
N GLU A 57 3.68 -1.44 1.61
CA GLU A 57 3.58 -0.26 0.74
C GLU A 57 2.33 0.59 1.05
N ILE A 58 1.22 0.00 1.50
CA ILE A 58 0.07 0.76 2.00
C ILE A 58 0.48 1.60 3.21
N ASP A 59 1.14 0.99 4.21
CA ASP A 59 1.58 1.68 5.42
C ASP A 59 2.58 2.80 5.07
N ARG A 60 3.50 2.54 4.14
CA ARG A 60 4.45 3.54 3.65
C ARG A 60 3.73 4.72 2.96
N GLU A 61 2.72 4.46 2.14
CA GLU A 61 1.95 5.49 1.46
C GLU A 61 1.13 6.33 2.45
N ILE A 62 0.53 5.71 3.49
CA ILE A 62 -0.16 6.43 4.57
C ILE A 62 0.79 7.40 5.27
N VAL A 63 1.98 6.92 5.66
CA VAL A 63 3.00 7.77 6.30
C VAL A 63 3.45 8.90 5.37
N ARG A 64 3.64 8.62 4.08
CA ARG A 64 4.00 9.64 3.07
C ARG A 64 2.95 10.76 3.01
N ARG A 65 1.67 10.41 2.90
CA ARG A 65 0.56 11.37 2.83
C ARG A 65 0.41 12.16 4.12
N TYR A 66 0.55 11.52 5.27
CA TYR A 66 0.55 12.18 6.57
C TYR A 66 1.65 13.24 6.68
N ASN A 67 2.88 12.90 6.29
CA ASN A 67 4.01 13.85 6.29
C ASN A 67 3.81 14.98 5.27
N MET A 68 3.24 14.70 4.09
CA MET A 68 2.89 15.75 3.11
C MET A 68 1.79 16.70 3.62
N SER A 69 0.81 16.19 4.37
CA SER A 69 -0.22 17.02 4.99
C SER A 69 0.37 17.94 6.06
N LYS A 70 1.34 17.46 6.84
CA LYS A 70 2.02 18.26 7.88
C LYS A 70 2.85 19.39 7.29
N ASN A 71 3.57 19.13 6.20
CA ASN A 71 4.44 20.13 5.56
C ASN A 71 3.68 21.21 4.77
N LYS A 72 2.34 21.12 4.69
CA LYS A 72 1.47 22.14 4.07
C LYS A 72 0.91 23.15 5.08
N GLN A 73 1.13 22.95 6.38
CA GLN A 73 0.83 23.92 7.44
C GLN A 73 2.07 24.75 7.76
#